data_AF-A0A0V8I1A1-F1
#
_entry.id   AF-A0A0V8I1A1-F1
#
_cell.length_a   1.000
_cell.length_b   1.000
_cell.length_c   1.000
_cell.angle_alpha   90.00
_cell.angle_beta   90.00
_cell.angle_gamma   90.00
#
_symmetry.space_group_name_H-M   'P 1'
#
loop_
_entity.id
_entity.type
_entity.pdbx_description
1 polymer ?
#
loop_
_entity_poly.entity_id
_entity_poly.type
_entity_poly.pdbx_seq_one_letter_code
_entity_poly.pdbx_strand_id
1 'polypeptide(L)'
;MTSFWDSDGDFDYEVHYEAEQRRHAAATAETIAKPHLADAIHHFGLGDNPRSGFTRALLEALEHWQVLIDRITATPADQEVIHLTRHAEATASTIETLTS
;
A
#
# COMPACT_ATOMS: atom_id res chain seq x y z
N MET A 1 15.31 -29.52 -37.71
CA MET A 1 14.18 -28.69 -37.27
C MET A 1 14.21 -28.64 -35.75
N THR A 2 14.79 -27.57 -35.19
CA THR A 2 14.78 -27.27 -33.77
C THR A 2 13.49 -26.50 -33.45
N SER A 3 12.48 -27.20 -32.94
CA SER A 3 11.38 -26.52 -32.24
C SER A 3 11.82 -26.32 -30.79
N PHE A 4 12.64 -25.28 -30.61
CA PHE A 4 13.09 -24.76 -29.33
C PHE A 4 12.08 -23.70 -28.89
N TRP A 5 10.89 -24.14 -28.46
CA TRP A 5 10.04 -23.29 -27.62
C TRP A 5 10.56 -23.38 -26.19
N ASP A 6 11.81 -22.94 -26.04
CA ASP A 6 12.39 -22.46 -24.80
C ASP A 6 12.40 -20.94 -24.99
N SER A 7 11.42 -20.26 -24.41
CA SER A 7 11.49 -18.81 -24.27
C SER A 7 10.78 -18.45 -22.97
N ASP A 8 11.53 -18.64 -21.89
CA ASP A 8 11.60 -17.79 -20.69
C ASP A 8 10.89 -16.43 -20.84
N GLY A 9 9.56 -16.42 -20.70
CA GLY A 9 8.73 -15.24 -20.93
C GLY A 9 7.97 -14.75 -19.70
N ASP A 10 8.23 -15.33 -18.53
CA ASP A 10 7.41 -15.13 -17.32
C ASP A 10 8.16 -14.42 -16.19
N PHE A 11 9.41 -13.98 -16.42
CA PHE A 11 10.33 -13.61 -15.34
C PHE A 11 10.37 -12.11 -14.97
N ASP A 12 9.64 -11.23 -15.67
CA ASP A 12 9.67 -9.78 -15.38
C ASP A 12 8.29 -9.11 -15.33
N TYR A 13 7.19 -9.82 -15.64
CA TYR A 13 5.84 -9.21 -15.62
C TYR A 13 5.44 -8.73 -14.21
N GLU A 14 5.67 -9.57 -13.19
CA GLU A 14 5.31 -9.23 -11.80
C GLU A 14 6.12 -8.05 -11.25
N VAL A 15 7.41 -7.96 -11.59
CA VAL A 15 8.30 -6.87 -11.15
C VAL A 15 7.91 -5.56 -11.82
N HIS A 16 7.59 -5.58 -13.12
CA HIS A 16 7.13 -4.40 -13.84
C HIS A 16 5.76 -3.94 -13.35
N TYR A 17 4.84 -4.87 -13.12
CA TYR A 17 3.51 -4.58 -12.58
C TYR A 17 3.57 -3.95 -11.19
N GLU A 18 4.38 -4.51 -10.29
CA GLU A 18 4.57 -3.95 -8.94
C GLU A 18 5.21 -2.55 -8.97
N ALA A 19 6.20 -2.33 -9.85
CA ALA A 19 6.81 -1.02 -10.02
C ALA A 19 5.82 0.02 -10.55
N GLU A 20 4.92 -0.38 -11.46
CA GLU A 20 3.85 0.46 -11.96
C GLU A 20 2.85 0.82 -10.85
N GLN A 21 2.38 -0.15 -10.08
CA GLN A 21 1.47 0.09 -8.94
C GLN A 21 2.05 1.07 -7.92
N ARG A 22 3.33 0.94 -7.56
CA ARG A 22 4.00 1.90 -6.68
C ARG A 22 4.07 3.30 -7.29
N ARG A 23 4.26 3.39 -8.61
CA ARG A 23 4.32 4.68 -9.31
C ARG A 23 2.95 5.37 -9.32
N HIS A 24 1.87 4.61 -9.53
CA HIS A 24 0.50 5.11 -9.47
C HIS A 24 0.17 5.59 -8.05
N ALA A 25 0.53 4.81 -7.03
CA ALA A 25 0.34 5.21 -5.64
C ALA A 25 1.10 6.50 -5.27
N ALA A 26 2.36 6.63 -5.71
CA ALA A 26 3.14 7.84 -5.50
C ALA A 26 2.53 9.07 -6.21
N ALA A 27 2.12 8.91 -7.48
CA ALA A 27 1.46 9.98 -8.22
C ALA A 27 0.15 10.42 -7.51
N THR A 28 -0.66 9.47 -7.05
CA THR A 28 -1.88 9.77 -6.31
C THR A 28 -1.59 10.48 -5.00
N ALA A 29 -0.58 10.04 -4.24
CA ALA A 29 -0.11 10.70 -3.02
C ALA A 29 0.32 12.16 -3.26
N GLU A 30 0.98 12.44 -4.38
CA GLU A 30 1.34 13.80 -4.81
C GLU A 30 0.10 14.65 -5.13
N THR A 31 -0.89 14.10 -5.85
CA THR A 31 -2.10 14.86 -6.23
C THR A 31 -2.95 15.31 -5.04
N ILE A 32 -2.89 14.56 -3.93
CA ILE A 32 -3.55 14.90 -2.65
C ILE A 32 -2.63 15.66 -1.69
N ALA A 33 -1.43 16.05 -2.13
CA ALA A 33 -0.39 16.75 -1.35
C ALA A 33 0.03 16.01 -0.06
N LYS A 34 0.06 14.67 -0.10
CA LYS A 34 0.50 13.80 1.01
C LYS A 34 1.46 12.71 0.52
N PRO A 35 2.67 13.07 0.06
CA PRO A 35 3.62 12.11 -0.53
C PRO A 35 4.04 10.98 0.42
N HIS A 36 3.99 11.22 1.74
CA HIS A 36 4.28 10.21 2.76
C HIS A 36 3.25 9.07 2.82
N LEU A 37 2.09 9.20 2.17
CA LEU A 37 1.07 8.16 2.11
C LEU A 37 1.24 7.22 0.91
N ALA A 38 2.28 7.37 0.09
CA ALA A 38 2.49 6.53 -1.08
C ALA A 38 2.48 5.03 -0.74
N ASP A 39 3.12 4.63 0.36
CA ASP A 39 3.17 3.23 0.78
C ASP A 39 1.82 2.71 1.26
N ALA A 40 1.08 3.49 2.04
CA ALA A 40 -0.29 3.15 2.45
C ALA A 40 -1.24 3.08 1.23
N ILE A 41 -1.17 4.05 0.32
CA ILE A 41 -1.98 4.07 -0.92
C ILE A 41 -1.67 2.86 -1.79
N HIS A 42 -0.39 2.49 -1.89
CA HIS A 42 0.04 1.29 -2.60
C HIS A 42 -0.50 0.02 -1.93
N HIS A 43 -0.32 -0.11 -0.61
CA HIS A 43 -0.76 -1.26 0.17
C HIS A 43 -2.27 -1.54 0.02
N PHE A 44 -3.08 -0.48 0.04
CA PHE A 44 -4.54 -0.60 -0.11
C PHE A 44 -5.03 -0.53 -1.56
N GLY A 45 -4.13 -0.53 -2.56
CA GLY A 45 -4.51 -0.51 -3.97
C GLY A 45 -5.26 0.75 -4.41
N LEU A 46 -5.03 1.88 -3.75
CA LEU A 46 -5.73 3.15 -3.98
C LEU A 46 -5.04 4.02 -5.05
N GLY A 47 -4.07 3.46 -5.78
CA GLY A 47 -3.25 4.17 -6.76
C GLY A 47 -4.02 4.82 -7.90
N ASP A 48 -5.20 4.29 -8.26
CA ASP A 48 -6.06 4.82 -9.32
C ASP A 48 -7.30 5.55 -8.80
N ASN A 49 -7.40 5.77 -7.48
CA ASN A 49 -8.57 6.42 -6.92
C ASN A 49 -8.58 7.93 -7.23
N PRO A 50 -9.71 8.47 -7.72
CA PRO A 50 -9.82 9.90 -7.97
C PRO A 50 -9.69 10.67 -6.66
N ARG A 51 -9.14 11.89 -6.70
CA ARG A 51 -8.99 12.76 -5.52
C ARG A 51 -10.30 12.96 -4.73
N SER A 52 -11.45 12.92 -5.39
CA SER A 52 -12.77 13.01 -4.74
C SER A 52 -13.12 11.80 -3.88
N GLY A 53 -12.45 10.66 -4.06
CA GLY A 53 -12.58 9.46 -3.23
C GLY A 53 -11.78 9.53 -1.92
N PHE A 54 -10.80 10.43 -1.81
CA PHE A 54 -10.03 10.64 -0.58
C PHE A 54 -10.78 11.52 0.41
N THR A 55 -11.78 10.94 1.06
CA THR A 55 -12.49 11.60 2.17
C THR A 55 -11.54 11.88 3.32
N ARG A 56 -11.89 12.86 4.18
CA ARG A 56 -11.10 13.17 5.37
C ARG A 56 -10.91 11.95 6.29
N ALA A 57 -11.97 11.15 6.48
CA ALA A 57 -11.90 9.94 7.30
C ALA A 57 -10.93 8.90 6.72
N LEU A 58 -10.91 8.73 5.39
CA LEU A 58 -9.97 7.84 4.73
C LEU A 58 -8.52 8.32 4.89
N LEU A 59 -8.29 9.63 4.73
CA LEU A 59 -6.96 10.22 4.91
C LEU A 59 -6.44 10.05 6.35
N GLU A 60 -7.29 10.33 7.35
CA GLU A 60 -6.97 10.14 8.77
C GLU A 60 -6.65 8.66 9.07
N ALA A 61 -7.40 7.72 8.49
CA ALA A 61 -7.16 6.29 8.66
C ALA A 61 -5.85 5.82 7.99
N LEU A 62 -5.55 6.29 6.78
CA LEU A 62 -4.30 5.98 6.07
C LEU A 62 -3.08 6.52 6.82
N GLU A 63 -3.15 7.75 7.33
CA GLU A 63 -2.09 8.34 8.16
C GLU A 63 -1.86 7.54 9.44
N HIS A 64 -2.95 7.18 10.13
CA HIS A 64 -2.86 6.41 11.36
C HIS A 64 -2.27 5.02 11.11
N TRP A 65 -2.69 4.35 10.04
CA TRP A 65 -2.14 3.05 9.66
C TRP A 65 -0.63 3.14 9.36
N GLN A 66 -0.19 4.12 8.55
CA GLN A 66 1.23 4.31 8.23
C GLN A 66 2.07 4.50 9.50
N VAL A 67 1.61 5.34 10.44
CA VAL A 67 2.30 5.56 11.72
C VAL A 67 2.43 4.27 12.53
N LEU A 68 1.43 3.39 12.49
CA LEU A 68 1.50 2.10 13.19
C LEU A 68 2.50 1.15 12.53
N ILE A 69 2.54 1.09 11.20
CA ILE A 69 3.52 0.29 10.46
C ILE A 69 4.95 0.78 10.72
N ASP A 70 5.18 2.11 10.71
CA ASP A 70 6.49 2.69 11.00
C ASP A 70 6.94 2.33 12.42
N ARG A 71 6.02 2.36 13.40
CA ARG A 71 6.29 1.94 14.78
C ARG A 71 6.60 0.46 14.89
N ILE A 72 5.80 -0.40 14.26
CA ILE A 72 6.04 -1.85 14.24
C ILE A 72 7.42 -2.17 13.68
N THR A 73 7.83 -1.47 12.61
CA THR A 73 9.13 -1.66 11.97
C THR A 73 10.29 -1.17 12.83
N ALA A 74 10.07 -0.14 13.64
CA ALA A 74 11.08 0.44 14.53
C ALA A 74 11.19 -0.29 15.89
N THR A 75 10.14 -0.99 16.33
CA THR A 75 10.10 -1.66 17.63
C THR A 75 10.63 -3.11 17.53
N PRO A 76 11.58 -3.52 18.40
CA PRO A 76 12.03 -4.91 18.45
C PRO A 76 10.88 -5.86 18.81
N ALA A 77 10.88 -7.08 18.25
CA ALA A 77 9.79 -8.04 18.37
C ALA A 77 9.49 -8.44 19.83
N ASP A 78 8.58 -7.71 20.48
CA ASP A 78 8.11 -7.94 21.84
C ASP A 78 6.57 -7.84 21.93
N GLN A 79 6.04 -7.80 23.16
CA GLN A 79 4.61 -7.72 23.40
C GLN A 79 3.97 -6.41 22.88
N GLU A 80 4.73 -5.32 22.81
CA GLU A 80 4.26 -4.04 22.26
C GLU A 80 3.99 -4.16 20.76
N VAL A 81 4.87 -4.85 20.02
CA VAL A 81 4.67 -5.13 18.59
C VAL A 81 3.36 -5.86 18.33
N ILE A 82 3.02 -6.86 19.13
CA ILE A 82 1.75 -7.60 18.99
C ILE A 82 0.54 -6.66 19.13
N HIS A 83 0.58 -5.74 20.09
CA HIS A 83 -0.49 -4.76 20.28
C HIS A 83 -0.58 -3.77 19.11
N LEU A 84 0.56 -3.29 18.63
CA LEU A 84 0.63 -2.40 17.47
C LEU A 84 0.10 -3.08 16.21
N THR A 85 0.47 -4.35 15.97
CA THR A 85 -0.02 -5.13 14.82
C THR A 85 -1.53 -5.26 14.84
N ARG A 86 -2.14 -5.64 15.97
CA ARG A 86 -3.61 -5.71 16.07
C ARG A 86 -4.28 -4.37 15.82
N HIS A 87 -3.64 -3.27 16.23
CA HIS A 87 -4.19 -1.95 15.99
C HIS A 87 -4.07 -1.54 14.51
N ALA A 88 -2.96 -1.92 13.86
CA ALA A 88 -2.78 -1.72 12.42
C ALA A 88 -3.83 -2.53 11.63
N GLU A 89 -4.08 -3.79 12.00
CA GLU A 89 -5.12 -4.63 11.40
C GLU A 89 -6.52 -4.02 11.55
N ALA A 90 -6.88 -3.56 12.76
CA ALA A 90 -8.18 -2.91 12.97
C ALA A 90 -8.34 -1.62 12.14
N THR A 91 -7.25 -0.87 11.98
CA THR A 91 -7.23 0.33 11.13
C THR A 91 -7.36 -0.05 9.66
N ALA A 92 -6.71 -1.13 9.22
CA ALA A 92 -6.83 -1.65 7.86
C ALA A 92 -8.28 -2.03 7.52
N SER A 93 -8.98 -2.75 8.41
CA SER A 93 -10.41 -3.06 8.21
C SER A 93 -11.30 -1.80 8.13
N THR A 94 -10.93 -0.74 8.85
CA THR A 94 -11.63 0.54 8.75
C THR A 94 -11.41 1.18 7.38
N ILE A 95 -10.18 1.17 6.87
CA ILE A 95 -9.85 1.67 5.53
C ILE A 95 -10.63 0.89 4.47
N GLU A 96 -10.64 -0.44 4.54
CA GLU A 96 -11.40 -1.30 3.62
C GLU A 96 -12.89 -0.94 3.62
N THR A 97 -13.48 -0.65 4.78
CA THR A 97 -14.88 -0.24 4.91
C THR A 97 -15.13 1.14 4.28
N LEU A 98 -14.16 2.06 4.36
CA LEU A 98 -14.26 3.40 3.78
C LEU A 98 -14.04 3.41 2.26
N THR A 99 -13.41 2.37 1.71
CA THR A 99 -13.08 2.24 0.28
C THR A 99 -13.98 1.24 -0.46
N SER A 100 -14.83 0.49 0.26
CA SER A 100 -15.86 -0.41 -0.31
C SER A 100 -17.09 0.37 -0.80
#